data_AF-A0A926FMM3-F1
#
_entry.id   AF-A0A926FMM3-F1
#
_cell.length_a   1.000
_cell.length_b   1.000
_cell.length_c   1.000
_cell.angle_alpha   90.00
_cell.angle_beta   90.00
_cell.angle_gamma   90.00
#
_symmetry.space_group_name_H-M   'P 1'
#
loop_
_entity.id
_entity.type
_entity.pdbx_description
1 polymer ?
#
loop_
_entity_poly.entity_id
_entity_poly.type
_entity_poly.pdbx_seq_one_letter_code
_entity_poly.pdbx_strand_id
1 'polypeptide(L)' 'MDLPARVIIFCPALELKNKPGRLMAVSPSGYFEVRLDFADRNHTALLPISGTALVFSEPNFSSEILPEIER' A
#
# COMPACT_ATOMS: atom_id res chain seq x y z
N MET A 1 -2.68 5.68 -11.01
CA MET A 1 -2.02 5.31 -9.75
C MET A 1 -0.56 5.59 -9.96
N ASP A 2 0.01 6.51 -9.20
CA ASP A 2 1.41 6.88 -9.35
C ASP A 2 2.26 5.97 -8.48
N LEU A 3 3.26 5.35 -9.10
CA LEU A 3 4.24 4.50 -8.44
C LEU A 3 5.62 5.14 -8.63
N PRO A 4 6.49 5.08 -7.61
CA PRO A 4 6.30 4.38 -6.36
C PRO A 4 5.44 5.15 -5.32
N ALA A 5 4.71 4.43 -4.46
CA ALA A 5 3.80 5.03 -3.49
C ALA A 5 4.07 4.55 -2.05
N ARG A 6 3.88 5.43 -1.06
CA ARG A 6 3.93 5.05 0.36
C ARG A 6 2.67 4.28 0.74
N VAL A 7 2.86 3.14 1.38
CA VAL A 7 1.76 2.26 1.80
C VAL A 7 1.98 1.73 3.21
N ILE A 8 0.89 1.42 3.88
CA ILE A 8 0.85 0.53 5.03
C ILE A 8 0.49 -0.87 4.54
N ILE A 9 1.25 -1.86 4.98
CA ILE A 9 1.16 -3.24 4.51
C ILE A 9 0.64 -4.14 5.63
N PHE A 10 -0.36 -4.95 5.30
CA PHE A 10 -0.87 -6.05 6.12
C PHE A 10 -0.71 -7.35 5.34
N CYS A 11 0.13 -8.26 5.81
CA CYS A 11 0.39 -9.55 5.17
C CYS A 11 0.52 -10.64 6.26
N PRO A 12 -0.52 -11.46 6.48
CA PRO A 12 -0.52 -12.50 7.51
C PRO A 12 0.58 -13.55 7.31
N ALA A 13 0.89 -13.91 6.06
CA ALA A 13 1.90 -14.93 5.73
C ALA A 13 3.32 -14.58 6.19
N LEU A 14 3.61 -13.28 6.36
CA LEU A 14 4.89 -12.77 6.87
C LEU A 14 4.73 -12.05 8.22
N GLU A 15 3.58 -12.23 8.89
CA GLU A 15 3.24 -11.58 10.15
C GLU A 15 3.36 -10.04 10.13
N LEU A 16 3.24 -9.43 8.94
CA LEU A 16 3.29 -7.98 8.78
C LEU A 16 1.95 -7.40 9.22
N LYS A 17 1.95 -6.68 10.34
CA LYS A 17 0.80 -5.96 10.87
C LYS A 17 1.13 -4.48 10.87
N ASN A 18 0.49 -3.70 9.99
CA ASN A 18 0.70 -2.25 9.91
C ASN A 18 2.16 -1.86 9.62
N LYS A 19 2.83 -2.58 8.71
CA LYS A 19 4.24 -2.32 8.37
C LYS A 19 4.31 -1.22 7.31
N PRO A 20 4.99 -0.08 7.53
CA PRO A 20 5.23 0.90 6.48
C PRO A 20 6.16 0.34 5.41
N GLY A 21 5.88 0.70 4.16
CA GLY A 21 6.70 0.35 3.02
C GLY A 21 6.42 1.25 1.81
N ARG A 22 7.03 0.87 0.68
CA ARG A 22 6.83 1.56 -0.59
C ARG A 22 6.42 0.55 -1.66
N LEU A 23 5.22 0.73 -2.22
CA LEU A 23 4.76 -0.04 -3.37
C LEU A 23 5.51 0.43 -4.61
N MET A 24 6.17 -0.50 -5.28
CA MET A 24 6.97 -0.24 -6.48
C MET A 24 6.23 -0.66 -7.75
N ALA A 25 5.54 -1.81 -7.70
CA ALA A 25 4.77 -2.35 -8.82
C ALA A 25 3.65 -3.28 -8.33
N VAL A 26 2.61 -3.43 -9.17
CA VAL A 26 1.61 -4.49 -9.07
C VAL A 26 1.82 -5.41 -10.27
N SER A 27 2.28 -6.63 -10.04
CA SER A 27 2.57 -7.59 -11.10
C SER A 27 1.28 -8.25 -11.60
N PRO A 28 1.11 -8.42 -12.93
CA PRO A 28 0.03 -9.24 -13.50
C PRO A 28 0.03 -10.70 -13.01
N SER A 29 1.18 -11.19 -12.53
CA SER A 29 1.30 -12.55 -11.96
C SER A 29 0.72 -12.69 -10.54
N GLY A 30 0.13 -11.64 -9.97
CA GLY A 30 -0.58 -11.72 -8.69
C GLY A 30 0.25 -11.36 -7.47
N TYR A 31 1.26 -10.50 -7.62
CA TYR A 31 2.14 -10.05 -6.53
C TYR A 31 2.27 -8.54 -6.47
N PHE A 32 2.42 -8.00 -5.26
CA PHE A 32 2.93 -6.66 -5.02
C PHE A 32 4.45 -6.71 -4.90
N GLU A 33 5.14 -5.87 -5.67
CA GLU A 33 6.55 -5.59 -5.44
C GLU A 33 6.65 -4.41 -4.48
N VAL A 34 7.17 -4.66 -3.27
CA VAL A 34 7.29 -3.64 -2.24
C VAL A 34 8.74 -3.52 -1.76
N ARG A 35 9.14 -2.30 -1.41
CA ARG A 35 10.35 -2.06 -0.63
C ARG A 35 10.01 -1.93 0.84
N LEU A 36 10.67 -2.73 1.66
CA LEU A 36 10.48 -2.83 3.11
C LEU A 36 11.82 -2.66 3.82
N ASP A 37 11.81 -1.99 4.98
CA ASP A 37 12.97 -1.97 5.85
C ASP A 37 12.93 -3.19 6.77
N PHE A 38 13.95 -4.04 6.65
CA PHE A 38 14.17 -5.24 7.44
C PHE A 38 15.60 -5.18 8.00
N ALA A 39 15.75 -5.28 9.33
CA ALA A 39 17.05 -5.17 10.01
C ALA A 39 17.89 -3.96 9.53
N ASP A 40 17.28 -2.78 9.49
CA ASP A 40 17.87 -1.50 9.06
C ASP A 40 18.40 -1.46 7.61
N ARG A 41 17.97 -2.41 6.77
CA ARG A 41 18.28 -2.45 5.34
C ARG A 41 17.00 -2.46 4.53
N ASN A 42 17.07 -1.86 3.35
CA ASN A 42 15.95 -1.88 2.42
C ASN A 42 16.00 -3.15 1.57
N HIS A 43 14.89 -3.88 1.55
CA HIS A 43 14.74 -5.12 0.80
C HIS A 43 13.53 -5.03 -0.12
N THR A 44 13.66 -5.55 -1.34
CA THR A 44 12.52 -5.86 -2.19
C THR A 44 11.87 -7.14 -1.70
N ALA A 45 10.56 -7.10 -1.46
CA ALA A 45 9.75 -8.25 -1.15
C ALA A 45 8.62 -8.40 -2.19
N LEU A 46 8.31 -9.65 -2.54
CA LEU A 46 7.17 -10.00 -3.36
C LEU A 46 6.08 -10.56 -2.46
N LEU A 47 5.01 -9.80 -2.29
CA LEU A 47 3.88 -10.20 -1.44
C LEU A 47 2.75 -10.69 -2.34
N PRO A 48 2.16 -11.88 -2.09
CA PRO A 48 1.01 -12.33 -2.87
C PRO A 48 -0.15 -11.36 -2.68
N ILE A 49 -0.85 -11.01 -3.75
CA ILE A 49 -2.06 -10.16 -3.65
C ILE A 49 -3.11 -10.87 -2.79
N SER A 50 -3.23 -12.20 -2.95
CA SER A 50 -4.09 -13.02 -2.10
C SER A 50 -3.64 -12.94 -0.65
N GLY A 51 -4.48 -12.35 0.21
CA GLY A 51 -4.21 -12.20 1.63
C GLY A 51 -3.33 -11.02 2.01
N THR A 52 -2.88 -10.18 1.07
CA THR A 52 -2.16 -8.94 1.39
C THR A 52 -3.06 -7.73 1.14
N ALA A 53 -3.20 -6.88 2.17
CA ALA A 53 -3.85 -5.59 2.03
C ALA A 53 -2.80 -4.47 2.03
N LEU A 54 -2.97 -3.50 1.14
CA LEU A 54 -2.19 -2.26 1.08
C LEU A 54 -3.12 -1.07 1.27
N VAL A 55 -2.71 -0.14 2.13
CA VAL A 55 -3.40 1.15 2.31
C VAL A 55 -2.42 2.25 1.89
N PHE A 56 -2.78 3.02 0.87
CA PHE A 56 -1.98 4.18 0.47
C PHE A 56 -1.95 5.20 1.60
N SER A 57 -0.77 5.68 1.93
CA SER A 57 -0.59 6.66 3.01
C SER A 57 -1.11 8.03 2.65
N GLU A 58 -1.17 8.34 1.35
CA GLU A 58 -1.74 9.58 0.84
C GLU A 58 -3.25 9.40 0.65
N PRO A 59 -4.07 10.34 1.14
CA PRO A 59 -5.52 10.26 0.97
C PRO A 59 -5.88 10.48 -0.51
N ASN A 60 -6.92 9.80 -0.96
CA ASN A 60 -7.55 10.13 -2.23
C ASN A 60 -8.26 11.47 -2.08
N PHE A 61 -7.83 12.50 -2.80
CA PHE A 61 -8.61 13.73 -2.92
C PHE A 61 -9.79 13.44 -3.85
N SER A 62 -11.01 13.39 -3.30
CA SER A 62 -12.22 13.50 -4.13
C SER A 62 -12.63 14.97 -4.18
N SER A 63 -12.80 15.51 -5.39
CA SER A 63 -13.35 16.85 -5.60
C SER A 63 -14.88 16.87 -5.50
N GLU A 64 -15.49 15.92 -4.78
CA GLU A 64 -16.95 15.94 -4.58
C GLU A 64 -17.30 17.12 -3.68
N ILE A 65 -17.79 18.18 -4.31
CA ILE A 65 -18.46 19.28 -3.65
C ILE A 65 -19.70 18.65 -2.98
N LEU A 66 -19.62 18.43 -1.67
CA LEU A 66 -20.81 18.09 -0.90
C LEU A 66 -21.78 19.25 -1.06
N PRO A 67 -23.01 19.04 -1.57
CA PRO A 67 -23.99 20.12 -1.66
C PRO A 67 -24.19 20.70 -0.26
N GLU A 68 -24.01 22.01 -0.13
CA GLU A 68 -24.28 22.73 1.11
C GLU A 68 -25.72 22.41 1.54
N ILE A 69 -25.86 21.75 2.69
CA ILE A 69 -27.17 21.54 3.29
C ILE A 69 -27.60 22.91 3.81
N GLU A 70 -28.35 23.66 2.99
CA GLU A 70 -29.06 24.85 3.44
C GLU A 70 -29.97 24.45 4.61
N ARG A 71 -29.74 25.09 5.77
CA ARG A 71 -30.56 24.96 6.97
C ARG A 71 -31.66 26.01 6.97
#